data_AF-A0A9N8V3X4-F1
#
_entry.id   AF-A0A9N8V3X4-F1
#
_cell.length_a   1.000
_cell.length_b   1.000
_cell.length_c   1.000
_cell.angle_alpha   90.00
_cell.angle_beta   90.00
_cell.angle_gamma   90.00
#
_symmetry.space_group_name_H-M   'P 1'
#
loop_
_entity.id
_entity.type
_entity.pdbx_description
1 polymer ?
#
loop_
_entity_poly.entity_id
_entity_poly.type
_entity_poly.pdbx_seq_one_letter_code
_entity_poly.pdbx_strand_id
1 'polypeptide(L)'
;MPKELDEEENWILAKIICFHDKVREYEVEDIDKMKNEKHGKQFMVSMKNVIELPGPGGYLQEFPRSHRVIALYPNTTCFYKASIIIPPSKQNIRTQYYLISFDNDNDAVRHVDAQYVLDAPNELK
;
A
#
# COMPACT_ATOMS: atom_id res chain seq x y z
N MET A 1 -14.22 7.31 20.71
CA MET A 1 -12.93 6.62 20.95
C MET A 1 -12.40 6.22 19.60
N PRO A 2 -11.14 6.49 19.24
CA PRO A 2 -10.60 5.94 18.00
C PRO A 2 -10.67 4.42 18.15
N LYS A 3 -11.25 3.75 17.15
CA LYS A 3 -11.19 2.29 17.06
C LYS A 3 -9.72 1.94 17.12
N GLU A 4 -9.37 1.12 18.09
CA GLU A 4 -8.06 0.53 18.25
C GLU A 4 -7.62 0.09 16.85
N LEU A 5 -6.57 0.72 16.33
CA LEU A 5 -5.95 0.30 15.09
C LEU A 5 -5.46 -1.10 15.39
N ASP A 6 -6.14 -2.11 14.85
CA ASP A 6 -5.70 -3.50 14.88
C ASP A 6 -4.21 -3.48 14.53
N GLU A 7 -3.35 -3.67 15.53
CA GLU A 7 -1.89 -3.52 15.41
C GLU A 7 -1.31 -4.60 14.48
N GLU A 8 -2.10 -5.61 14.14
CA GLU A 8 -1.66 -6.82 13.47
C GLU A 8 -1.41 -6.65 11.96
N GLU A 9 -1.92 -5.61 11.27
CA GLU A 9 -1.84 -5.55 9.79
C GLU A 9 -1.71 -4.15 9.15
N ASN A 10 -1.05 -3.20 9.81
CA ASN A 10 -0.83 -1.87 9.22
C ASN A 10 0.40 -1.86 8.30
N TRP A 11 0.16 -1.83 6.99
CA TRP A 11 1.18 -1.72 5.96
C TRP A 11 1.60 -0.26 5.78
N ILE A 12 2.90 0.01 5.69
CA ILE A 12 3.44 1.36 5.48
C ILE A 12 4.24 1.44 4.18
N LEU A 13 4.28 2.63 3.59
CA LEU A 13 5.18 2.93 2.48
C LEU A 13 6.58 3.16 3.04
N ALA A 14 7.54 2.37 2.58
CA ALA A 14 8.91 2.43 3.05
C ALA A 14 9.90 2.34 1.88
N LYS A 15 11.09 2.88 2.10
CA LYS A 15 12.23 2.76 1.19
C LYS A 15 13.17 1.68 1.70
N ILE A 16 13.55 0.74 0.83
CA ILE A 16 14.61 -0.23 1.15
C ILE A 16 15.96 0.50 1.24
N ILE A 17 16.65 0.32 2.36
CA ILE A 17 18.00 0.83 2.61
C ILE A 17 19.02 -0.22 2.19
N CYS A 18 18.91 -1.45 2.72
CA CYS A 18 19.77 -2.56 2.35
C CYS A 18 19.11 -3.93 2.63
N PHE A 19 19.72 -4.99 2.11
CA PHE A 19 19.31 -6.38 2.37
C PHE A 19 20.41 -7.12 3.14
N HIS A 20 20.04 -7.73 4.27
CA HIS A 20 20.93 -8.50 5.12
C HIS A 20 20.81 -10.00 4.82
N ASP A 21 21.67 -10.49 3.92
CA ASP A 21 21.66 -11.88 3.44
C ASP A 21 21.69 -12.95 4.54
N LYS A 22 22.46 -12.72 5.62
CA LYS A 22 22.61 -13.67 6.74
C LYS A 22 21.32 -13.98 7.47
N VAL A 23 20.44 -12.99 7.62
CA VAL A 23 19.16 -13.11 8.33
C VAL A 23 17.97 -13.10 7.37
N ARG A 24 18.19 -12.82 6.08
CA ARG A 24 17.16 -12.65 5.04
C ARG A 24 16.13 -11.61 5.43
N GLU A 25 16.61 -10.45 5.87
CA GLU A 25 15.78 -9.32 6.27
C GLU A 25 16.19 -8.07 5.48
N TYR A 26 15.21 -7.22 5.18
CA TYR A 26 15.42 -5.89 4.64
C TYR A 26 15.48 -4.88 5.77
N GLU A 27 16.45 -3.98 5.69
CA GLU A 27 16.42 -2.71 6.41
C GLU A 27 15.61 -1.73 5.57
N VAL A 28 14.52 -1.20 6.14
CA VAL A 28 13.61 -0.26 5.48
C VAL A 28 13.44 1.02 6.29
N GLU A 29 13.28 2.14 5.61
CA GLU A 29 13.00 3.46 6.20
C GLU A 29 11.58 3.91 5.82
N ASP A 30 10.75 4.20 6.81
CA ASP A 30 9.43 4.81 6.60
C ASP A 30 9.58 6.14 5.84
N ILE A 31 8.72 6.38 4.85
CA ILE A 31 8.75 7.64 4.10
C ILE A 31 8.15 8.81 4.89
N ASP A 32 7.37 8.56 5.94
CA ASP A 32 6.84 9.61 6.82
C ASP A 32 7.96 10.13 7.73
N LYS A 33 8.61 11.19 7.29
CA LYS A 33 9.65 11.87 8.07
C LYS A 33 8.99 12.85 9.02
N MET A 34 9.25 12.70 10.32
CA MET A 34 8.91 13.76 11.27
C MET A 34 9.68 15.03 10.89
N LYS A 35 9.03 16.21 11.04
CA LYS A 35 9.53 17.51 10.55
C LYS A 35 10.95 17.89 11.00
N ASN A 36 11.48 17.24 12.05
CA ASN A 36 12.80 17.53 12.61
C ASN A 36 13.83 16.42 12.39
N GLU A 37 13.49 15.34 11.67
CA GLU A 37 14.39 14.21 11.43
C GLU A 37 14.88 14.18 9.98
N LYS A 38 16.16 13.83 9.79
CA LYS A 38 16.77 13.69 8.46
C LYS A 38 16.31 12.42 7.73
N HIS A 39 15.97 11.40 8.51
CA HIS A 39 15.57 10.07 8.07
C HIS A 39 14.24 9.71 8.73
N GLY A 40 13.44 8.90 8.05
CA GLY A 40 12.27 8.30 8.68
C GLY A 40 12.65 7.23 9.70
N LYS A 41 11.66 6.65 10.35
CA LYS A 41 11.89 5.53 11.27
C LYS A 41 12.37 4.31 10.49
N GLN A 42 13.44 3.68 10.97
CA GLN A 42 14.04 2.50 10.34
C GLN A 42 13.58 1.21 11.03
N PHE A 43 13.39 0.16 10.24
CA PHE A 43 12.91 -1.14 10.70
C PHE A 43 13.64 -2.26 9.97
N MET A 44 13.79 -3.40 10.65
CA MET A 44 14.18 -4.66 10.03
C MET A 44 12.93 -5.51 9.80
N VAL A 45 12.71 -5.92 8.56
CA VAL A 45 11.52 -6.71 8.16
C VAL A 45 11.93 -7.93 7.34
N SER A 46 11.29 -9.06 7.61
CA SER A 46 11.47 -10.28 6.82
C SER A 46 10.99 -10.08 5.38
N MET A 47 11.63 -10.74 4.41
CA MET A 47 11.23 -10.68 2.99
C MET A 47 9.74 -10.97 2.74
N LYS A 48 9.12 -11.81 3.58
CA LYS A 48 7.69 -12.16 3.47
C LYS A 48 6.73 -10.99 3.82
N ASN A 49 7.24 -9.97 4.50
CA ASN A 49 6.48 -8.79 4.93
C ASN A 49 6.80 -7.57 4.04
N VAL A 50 7.28 -7.79 2.82
CA VAL A 50 7.60 -6.74 1.86
C VAL A 50 6.86 -7.03 0.56
N ILE A 51 6.12 -6.03 0.08
CA ILE A 51 5.47 -6.06 -1.23
C ILE A 51 6.12 -4.96 -2.06
N GLU A 52 6.71 -5.34 -3.19
CA GLU A 52 7.36 -4.40 -4.08
C GLU A 52 6.33 -3.58 -4.85
N LEU A 53 6.54 -2.26 -4.90
CA LEU A 53 5.72 -1.39 -5.75
C LEU A 53 6.11 -1.58 -7.23
N PRO A 54 5.15 -1.45 -8.16
CA PRO A 54 5.45 -1.44 -9.57
C PRO A 54 6.41 -0.29 -9.91
N GLY A 55 7.47 -0.59 -10.67
CA GLY A 55 8.45 0.41 -11.10
C GLY A 55 7.87 1.43 -12.09
N PRO A 56 8.52 2.59 -12.28
CA PRO A 56 8.09 3.60 -13.24
C PRO A 56 8.08 3.03 -14.67
N GLY A 57 6.93 3.09 -15.34
CA GLY A 57 6.74 2.50 -16.68
C GLY A 57 6.61 0.98 -16.68
N GLY A 58 6.53 0.35 -15.51
CA GLY A 58 6.19 -1.07 -15.37
C GLY A 58 4.75 -1.35 -15.80
N TYR A 59 4.47 -2.60 -16.16
CA TYR A 59 3.12 -3.05 -16.41
C TYR A 59 2.33 -3.05 -15.10
N LEU A 60 1.33 -2.18 -15.00
CA LEU A 60 0.40 -2.15 -13.88
C LEU A 60 -0.67 -3.23 -14.12
N GLN A 61 -0.67 -4.26 -13.29
CA GLN A 61 -1.75 -5.24 -13.30
C GLN A 61 -3.06 -4.54 -12.97
N GLU A 62 -4.08 -4.77 -13.79
CA GLU A 62 -5.41 -4.22 -13.54
C GLU A 62 -6.25 -5.18 -12.71
N PHE A 63 -6.75 -4.71 -11.56
CA PHE A 63 -7.64 -5.48 -10.70
C PHE A 63 -9.11 -5.26 -11.09
N PRO A 64 -9.92 -6.33 -11.21
CA PRO A 64 -11.33 -6.20 -11.57
C PRO A 64 -12.13 -5.56 -10.43
N ARG A 65 -13.35 -5.10 -10.75
CA ARG A 65 -14.31 -4.64 -9.74
C ARG A 65 -14.54 -5.71 -8.67
N SER A 66 -14.68 -5.27 -7.42
CA SER A 66 -14.86 -6.08 -6.21
C SER A 66 -13.65 -6.91 -5.80
N HIS A 67 -12.50 -6.82 -6.49
CA HIS A 67 -11.25 -7.43 -6.03
C HIS A 67 -10.79 -6.79 -4.72
N ARG A 68 -10.23 -7.62 -3.82
CA ARG A 68 -9.67 -7.19 -2.53
C ARG A 68 -8.22 -6.78 -2.72
N VAL A 69 -7.88 -5.59 -2.27
CA VAL A 69 -6.55 -4.99 -2.43
C VAL A 69 -6.11 -4.34 -1.12
N ILE A 70 -4.82 -4.06 -1.01
CA ILE A 70 -4.34 -3.02 -0.10
C ILE A 70 -4.01 -1.78 -0.92
N ALA A 71 -4.38 -0.61 -0.41
CA ALA A 71 -4.19 0.64 -1.13
C ALA A 71 -3.73 1.77 -0.20
N LEU A 72 -2.89 2.67 -0.72
CA LEU A 72 -2.43 3.82 0.03
C LEU A 72 -3.58 4.78 0.31
N TYR A 73 -3.84 5.08 1.58
CA TYR A 73 -4.90 6.02 1.93
C TYR A 73 -4.49 7.46 1.58
N PRO A 74 -5.39 8.26 0.98
CA PRO A 74 -5.06 9.60 0.49
C PRO A 74 -4.41 10.49 1.56
N ASN A 75 -3.32 11.16 1.18
CA ASN A 75 -2.53 12.06 2.04
C ASN A 75 -1.88 11.38 3.26
N THR A 76 -1.65 10.07 3.19
CA THR A 76 -0.93 9.31 4.22
C THR A 76 0.15 8.43 3.60
N THR A 77 0.93 7.78 4.46
CA THR A 77 1.96 6.81 4.08
C THR A 77 1.54 5.38 4.45
N CYS A 78 0.26 5.16 4.77
CA CYS A 78 -0.26 3.87 5.23
C CYS A 78 -1.18 3.24 4.19
N PHE A 79 -1.07 1.92 4.05
CA PHE A 79 -1.95 1.11 3.21
C PHE A 79 -3.01 0.43 4.06
N TYR A 80 -4.22 0.38 3.53
CA TYR A 80 -5.36 -0.26 4.18
C TYR A 80 -6.11 -1.16 3.20
N LYS A 81 -6.81 -2.15 3.75
CA LYS A 81 -7.69 -3.03 2.99
C LYS A 81 -8.80 -2.21 2.30
N ALA A 82 -9.00 -2.49 1.03
CA ALA A 82 -9.99 -1.84 0.19
C ALA A 82 -10.57 -2.79 -0.84
N SER A 83 -11.69 -2.38 -1.43
CA SER A 83 -12.34 -3.06 -2.54
C SER A 83 -12.38 -2.17 -3.77
N ILE A 84 -12.06 -2.75 -4.94
CA ILE A 84 -12.13 -2.02 -6.21
C ILE A 84 -13.59 -1.72 -6.57
N ILE A 85 -13.91 -0.46 -6.84
CA ILE A 85 -15.23 -0.03 -7.30
C ILE A 85 -15.22 0.14 -8.83
N ILE A 86 -14.27 0.92 -9.36
CA ILE A 86 -14.09 1.11 -10.80
C ILE A 86 -12.60 1.06 -11.15
N PRO A 87 -12.16 0.11 -12.00
CA PRO A 87 -10.78 0.04 -12.40
C PRO A 87 -10.46 1.02 -13.55
N PRO A 88 -9.18 1.37 -13.79
CA PRO A 88 -8.78 2.37 -14.77
C PRO A 88 -9.35 2.15 -16.19
N SER A 89 -9.39 0.92 -16.71
CA SER A 89 -9.90 0.66 -18.07
C SER A 89 -11.38 0.96 -18.26
N LYS A 90 -12.15 0.98 -17.16
CA LYS A 90 -13.58 1.31 -17.17
C LYS A 90 -13.83 2.81 -17.01
N GLN A 91 -12.76 3.59 -16.88
CA GLN A 91 -12.79 5.04 -16.84
C GLN A 91 -12.30 5.62 -18.18
N ASN A 92 -12.19 6.94 -18.26
CA ASN A 92 -11.69 7.60 -19.46
C ASN A 92 -10.23 7.19 -19.75
N ILE A 93 -9.87 7.03 -21.03
CA ILE A 93 -8.62 6.41 -21.55
C ILE A 93 -7.32 7.00 -20.98
N ARG A 94 -7.36 8.16 -20.31
CA ARG A 94 -6.18 8.84 -19.77
C ARG A 94 -5.96 8.67 -18.27
N THR A 95 -6.85 8.01 -17.53
CA THR A 95 -6.72 7.89 -16.07
C THR A 95 -5.90 6.65 -15.70
N GLN A 96 -4.99 6.83 -14.74
CA GLN A 96 -4.15 5.77 -14.17
C GLN A 96 -4.50 5.57 -12.68
N TYR A 97 -5.75 5.82 -12.30
CA TYR A 97 -6.22 5.69 -10.92
C TYR A 97 -7.44 4.78 -10.82
N TYR A 98 -7.57 4.09 -9.68
CA TYR A 98 -8.75 3.33 -9.31
C TYR A 98 -9.73 4.20 -8.52
N LEU A 99 -11.01 3.89 -8.64
CA LEU A 99 -12.00 4.24 -7.62
C LEU A 99 -12.14 3.04 -6.69
N ILE A 100 -11.89 3.23 -5.40
CA ILE A 100 -11.92 2.18 -4.40
C ILE A 100 -12.72 2.62 -3.16
N SER A 101 -13.16 1.65 -2.38
CA SER A 101 -13.76 1.86 -1.06
C SER A 101 -12.87 1.19 -0.01
N PHE A 102 -12.48 1.94 1.02
CA PHE A 102 -11.72 1.40 2.15
C PHE A 102 -12.68 0.81 3.19
N ASP A 103 -12.32 -0.33 3.77
CA ASP A 103 -13.16 -1.03 4.75
C ASP A 103 -13.46 -0.17 6.00
N ASN A 104 -12.59 0.78 6.32
CA ASN A 104 -12.68 1.63 7.50
C ASN A 104 -13.27 3.04 7.24
N ASP A 105 -13.69 3.34 6.01
CA ASP A 105 -14.09 4.71 5.59
C ASP A 105 -15.58 4.82 5.21
N ASN A 106 -16.46 4.05 5.88
CA ASN A 106 -17.93 4.08 5.70
C ASN A 106 -18.38 4.06 4.23
N ASP A 107 -17.77 3.19 3.42
CA ASP A 107 -18.05 3.05 1.99
C ASP A 107 -17.79 4.29 1.12
N ALA A 108 -16.98 5.25 1.61
CA ALA A 108 -16.59 6.41 0.83
C ALA A 108 -15.71 6.01 -0.37
N VAL A 109 -16.06 6.52 -1.55
CA VAL A 109 -15.27 6.29 -2.77
C VAL A 109 -14.07 7.23 -2.80
N ARG A 110 -12.87 6.65 -2.91
CA ARG A 110 -11.59 7.36 -3.00
C ARG A 110 -10.91 7.09 -4.34
N HIS A 111 -10.15 8.09 -4.79
CA HIS A 111 -9.28 7.97 -5.96
C HIS A 111 -7.88 7.60 -5.48
N VAL A 112 -7.32 6.50 -5.99
CA VAL A 112 -5.96 6.06 -5.66
C VAL A 112 -5.21 5.71 -6.93
N ASP A 113 -3.99 6.24 -7.06
CA ASP A 113 -3.12 5.96 -8.20
C ASP A 113 -2.82 4.46 -8.29
N ALA A 114 -2.84 3.92 -9.51
CA ALA A 114 -2.70 2.49 -9.75
C ALA A 114 -1.36 1.92 -9.25
N GLN A 115 -0.32 2.75 -9.14
CA GLN A 115 0.97 2.31 -8.57
C GLN A 115 0.92 2.00 -7.06
N TYR A 116 -0.11 2.49 -6.36
CA TYR A 116 -0.30 2.30 -4.92
C TYR A 116 -1.49 1.40 -4.59
N VAL A 117 -1.99 0.65 -5.58
CA VAL A 117 -3.00 -0.38 -5.40
C VAL A 117 -2.32 -1.72 -5.62
N LEU A 118 -2.25 -2.54 -4.58
CA LEU A 118 -1.50 -3.79 -4.57
C LEU A 118 -2.45 -4.95 -4.26
N ASP A 119 -2.11 -6.14 -4.74
CA ASP A 119 -2.84 -7.34 -4.35
C ASP A 119 -2.71 -7.53 -2.84
N ALA A 120 -3.82 -7.86 -2.18
CA ALA A 120 -3.77 -8.09 -0.74
C ALA A 120 -2.91 -9.34 -0.48
N PRO A 121 -1.97 -9.29 0.48
CA PRO A 121 -1.23 -10.50 0.86
C PRO A 121 -2.26 -11.55 1.28
N ASN A 122 -2.16 -12.75 0.71
CA ASN A 122 -3.02 -13.86 1.12
C ASN A 122 -2.83 -14.05 2.62
N GLU A 123 -3.90 -13.86 3.39
CA GLU A 123 -4.01 -14.42 4.73
C GLU A 123 -3.97 -15.94 4.55
N LEU A 124 -2.75 -16.51 4.57
CA LEU A 124 -2.56 -17.94 4.62
C LEU A 124 -3.20 -18.40 5.93
N LYS A 125 -4.46 -18.84 5.82
CA LYS A 125 -5.14 -19.63 6.84
C LYS A 125 -4.38 -20.89 7.19
#